data_AF-A0A249NRQ5-F1
#
_entry.id   AF-A0A249NRQ5-F1
#
_cell.length_a   1.000
_cell.length_b   1.000
_cell.length_c   1.000
_cell.angle_alpha   90.00
_cell.angle_beta   90.00
_cell.angle_gamma   90.00
#
_symmetry.space_group_name_H-M   'P 1'
#
loop_
_entity.id
_entity.type
_entity.pdbx_description
1 polymer ?
#
loop_
_entity_poly.entity_id
_entity_poly.type
_entity_poly.pdbx_seq_one_letter_code
_entity_poly.pdbx_strand_id
1 'polypeptide(L)'
;MNTYKFPVHHVKMADDTYRVYDHKTDNSLMVAPSLGTTVAIGAAQGATLGLADTMTPEQKLEAAAQQHLVNSGRAGCKITRGYLLQKPLYEFWFECPSVAPKV
;
A
#
# COMPACT_ATOMS: atom_id res chain seq x y z
N MET A 1 18.64 -12.67 12.26
CA MET A 1 17.99 -11.88 11.18
C MET A 1 16.48 -12.03 11.35
N ASN A 2 15.80 -10.90 11.61
CA ASN A 2 14.44 -10.82 12.14
C ASN A 2 13.39 -11.62 11.35
N THR A 3 12.82 -12.61 12.01
CA THR A 3 11.63 -13.37 11.62
C THR A 3 10.35 -12.56 11.84
N TYR A 4 10.09 -11.55 10.99
CA TYR A 4 8.73 -11.04 10.84
C TYR A 4 7.95 -12.01 9.93
N LYS A 5 7.21 -12.94 10.53
CA LYS A 5 6.36 -13.93 9.82
C LYS A 5 5.03 -13.31 9.32
N PHE A 6 5.07 -12.08 8.82
CA PHE A 6 3.90 -11.48 8.18
C PHE A 6 3.87 -11.90 6.70
N PRO A 7 2.70 -12.24 6.16
CA PRO A 7 2.58 -12.50 4.73
C PRO A 7 2.99 -11.23 3.96
N VAL A 8 3.88 -11.40 2.99
CA VAL A 8 4.37 -10.31 2.14
C VAL A 8 3.62 -10.32 0.83
N HIS A 9 2.94 -9.22 0.52
CA HIS A 9 2.24 -8.99 -0.72
C HIS A 9 3.00 -7.99 -1.57
N HIS A 10 3.07 -8.25 -2.88
CA HIS A 10 3.67 -7.32 -3.83
C HIS A 10 2.55 -6.59 -4.55
N VAL A 11 2.49 -5.28 -4.38
CA VAL A 11 1.51 -4.41 -5.01
C VAL A 11 2.21 -3.66 -6.14
N LYS A 12 1.83 -3.98 -7.37
CA LYS A 12 2.32 -3.26 -8.55
C LYS A 12 1.53 -1.96 -8.68
N MET A 13 2.21 -0.84 -8.56
CA MET A 13 1.69 0.50 -8.82
C MET A 13 2.21 1.01 -10.15
N ALA A 14 1.83 2.25 -10.48
CA ALA A 14 2.24 2.84 -11.73
C ALA A 14 3.76 3.07 -11.80
N ASP A 15 4.32 3.55 -10.69
CA ASP A 15 5.70 4.00 -10.53
C ASP A 15 6.66 2.89 -10.11
N ASP A 16 6.24 2.00 -9.21
CA ASP A 16 7.07 0.91 -8.71
C ASP A 16 6.22 -0.25 -8.18
N THR A 17 6.87 -1.30 -7.72
CA THR A 17 6.29 -2.36 -6.91
C THR A 17 6.56 -2.08 -5.44
N TYR A 18 5.55 -2.27 -4.61
CA TYR A 18 5.61 -2.07 -3.17
C TYR A 18 5.41 -3.38 -2.42
N ARG A 19 6.11 -3.56 -1.31
CA ARG A 19 5.93 -4.68 -0.39
C ARG A 19 4.99 -4.27 0.72
N VAL A 20 3.90 -5.00 0.86
CA VAL A 20 2.89 -4.81 1.89
C VAL A 20 2.92 -6.00 2.85
N TYR A 21 2.97 -5.71 4.14
CA TYR A 21 2.99 -6.67 5.23
C TYR A 21 1.70 -6.52 6.02
N ASP A 22 0.80 -7.49 5.91
CA ASP A 22 -0.45 -7.44 6.67
C ASP A 22 -0.22 -7.82 8.13
N HIS A 23 -0.69 -6.97 9.04
CA HIS A 23 -0.88 -7.40 10.42
C HIS A 23 -2.13 -8.27 10.50
N LYS A 24 -2.02 -9.41 11.18
CA LYS A 24 -3.14 -10.35 11.34
C LYS A 24 -4.10 -9.94 12.45
N THR A 25 -3.64 -9.11 13.39
CA THR A 25 -4.33 -8.77 14.64
C THR A 25 -4.95 -7.39 14.63
N ASP A 26 -4.40 -6.49 13.84
CA ASP A 26 -4.77 -5.08 13.82
C ASP A 26 -5.25 -4.70 12.41
N ASN A 27 -6.11 -3.69 12.31
CA ASN A 27 -6.46 -3.09 11.02
C ASN A 27 -5.31 -2.19 10.55
N SER A 28 -4.11 -2.75 10.47
CA SER A 28 -2.89 -2.09 9.99
C SER A 28 -2.13 -2.95 9.01
N LEU A 29 -1.35 -2.30 8.19
CA LEU A 29 -0.46 -2.92 7.23
C LEU A 29 0.79 -2.04 7.12
N MET A 30 1.96 -2.68 7.01
CA MET A 30 3.20 -1.96 6.76
C MET A 30 3.51 -1.96 5.26
N VAL A 31 4.00 -0.85 4.74
CA VAL A 31 4.39 -0.72 3.34
C VAL A 31 5.83 -0.24 3.24
N ALA A 32 6.61 -0.92 2.42
CA ALA A 32 7.95 -0.51 2.05
C ALA A 32 8.12 -0.59 0.52
N PRO A 33 8.98 0.24 -0.07
CA PRO A 33 9.40 0.04 -1.45
C PRO A 33 10.09 -1.32 -1.62
N SER A 34 9.96 -1.89 -2.82
CA SER A 34 10.77 -3.03 -3.25
C SER A 34 12.19 -2.54 -3.52
N LEU A 35 13.21 -3.24 -3.02
CA LEU A 35 14.61 -2.90 -3.29
C LEU A 35 15.08 -3.23 -4.72
N GLY A 36 14.19 -3.42 -5.71
CA GLY A 36 14.56 -4.25 -6.86
C GLY A 36 13.94 -4.01 -8.24
N THR A 37 13.03 -3.06 -8.48
CA THR A 37 12.40 -2.98 -9.82
C THR A 37 12.26 -1.57 -10.36
N THR A 38 13.40 -0.89 -10.49
CA THR A 38 13.55 0.16 -11.50
C THR A 38 13.26 -0.42 -12.90
N VAL A 39 12.36 0.24 -13.64
CA VAL A 39 12.13 0.16 -15.11
C VAL A 39 11.14 -0.93 -15.59
N ALA A 40 9.95 -0.50 -16.08
CA ALA A 40 9.37 -0.90 -17.39
C ALA A 40 7.89 -0.51 -17.60
N ILE A 41 7.46 0.75 -17.42
CA ILE A 41 6.11 1.19 -17.87
C ILE A 41 6.16 2.56 -18.57
N GLY A 42 6.96 2.68 -19.63
CA GLY A 42 7.03 3.89 -20.46
C GLY A 42 5.84 4.12 -21.41
N ALA A 43 4.88 3.18 -21.52
CA ALA A 43 3.92 3.22 -22.63
C ALA A 43 2.42 3.28 -22.24
N ALA A 44 2.04 2.95 -21.00
CA ALA A 44 0.62 2.86 -20.60
C ALA A 44 0.14 4.03 -19.71
N GLN A 45 1.03 4.93 -19.26
CA GLN A 45 0.79 5.78 -18.09
C GLN A 45 0.96 7.28 -18.34
N GLY A 46 0.74 7.77 -19.56
CA GLY A 46 0.93 9.20 -19.86
C GLY A 46 0.15 10.16 -18.94
N ALA A 47 -0.96 9.73 -18.35
CA ALA A 47 -1.75 10.52 -17.38
C ALA A 47 -1.46 10.19 -15.91
N THR A 48 -1.05 8.97 -15.57
CA THR A 48 -0.80 8.54 -14.19
C THR A 48 0.64 8.77 -13.73
N LEU A 49 1.60 8.81 -14.66
CA LEU A 49 2.98 9.21 -14.38
C LEU A 49 3.06 10.66 -13.86
N GLY A 50 2.28 11.59 -14.42
CA GLY A 50 2.28 12.98 -13.95
C GLY A 50 1.76 13.18 -12.52
N LEU A 51 0.83 12.32 -12.08
CA LEU A 51 0.35 12.31 -10.70
C LEU A 51 1.32 11.56 -9.76
N ALA A 52 1.92 10.47 -10.23
CA ALA A 52 2.95 9.77 -9.47
C ALA A 52 4.24 10.60 -9.31
N ASP A 53 4.60 11.46 -10.26
CA ASP A 53 5.73 12.39 -10.15
C ASP A 53 5.48 13.50 -9.12
N THR A 54 4.22 13.86 -8.87
CA THR A 54 3.86 14.92 -7.92
C THR A 54 3.57 14.42 -6.50
N MET A 55 3.41 13.11 -6.31
CA MET A 55 3.22 12.52 -4.98
C MET A 55 4.53 12.46 -4.18
N THR A 56 4.44 12.83 -2.90
CA THR A 56 5.51 12.57 -1.93
C THR A 56 5.73 11.05 -1.78
N PRO A 57 6.93 10.60 -1.36
CA PRO A 57 7.19 9.18 -1.12
C PRO A 57 6.18 8.53 -0.17
N GLU A 58 5.70 9.27 0.83
CA GLU A 58 4.67 8.80 1.76
C GLU A 58 3.33 8.58 1.07
N GLN A 59 2.87 9.53 0.24
CA GLN A 59 1.62 9.38 -0.53
C GLN A 59 1.66 8.19 -1.49
N LYS A 60 2.82 7.87 -2.05
CA LYS A 60 2.99 6.68 -2.89
C LYS A 60 2.83 5.38 -2.10
N LEU A 61 3.41 5.32 -0.91
CA LEU A 61 3.27 4.19 0.00
C LEU A 61 1.83 4.03 0.50
N GLU A 62 1.16 5.15 0.78
CA GLU A 62 -0.27 5.16 1.15
C GLU A 62 -1.16 4.68 0.00
N ALA A 63 -0.88 5.14 -1.23
CA ALA A 63 -1.61 4.68 -2.42
C ALA A 63 -1.42 3.18 -2.64
N ALA A 64 -0.21 2.65 -2.42
CA ALA A 64 0.05 1.22 -2.48
C ALA A 64 -0.69 0.43 -1.38
N ALA A 65 -0.78 0.98 -0.16
CA ALA A 65 -1.60 0.42 0.91
C ALA A 65 -3.08 0.34 0.50
N GLN A 66 -3.61 1.42 -0.05
CA GLN A 66 -5.00 1.48 -0.50
C GLN A 66 -5.24 0.49 -1.65
N GLN A 67 -4.31 0.38 -2.60
CA GLN A 67 -4.41 -0.58 -3.70
C GLN A 67 -4.37 -2.03 -3.20
N HIS A 68 -3.58 -2.34 -2.16
CA HIS A 68 -3.61 -3.65 -1.50
C HIS A 68 -5.00 -3.99 -0.95
N LEU A 69 -5.65 -3.03 -0.28
CA LEU A 69 -7.00 -3.21 0.23
C LEU A 69 -7.98 -3.51 -0.91
N VAL A 70 -7.89 -2.79 -2.02
CA VAL A 70 -8.70 -3.08 -3.22
C VAL A 70 -8.43 -4.50 -3.73
N ASN A 71 -7.16 -4.87 -3.91
CA ASN A 71 -6.75 -6.17 -4.44
C ASN A 71 -7.14 -7.36 -3.53
N SER A 72 -7.23 -7.13 -2.21
CA SER A 72 -7.61 -8.13 -1.21
C SER A 72 -9.12 -8.25 -1.00
N GLY A 73 -9.95 -7.61 -1.85
CA GLY A 73 -11.41 -7.62 -1.72
C GLY A 73 -11.95 -6.67 -0.65
N ARG A 74 -11.10 -5.81 -0.10
CA ARG A 74 -11.39 -4.80 0.92
C ARG A 74 -11.52 -3.41 0.29
N ALA A 75 -12.03 -3.31 -0.94
CA ALA A 75 -12.13 -2.05 -1.68
C ALA A 75 -12.98 -0.97 -0.99
N GLY A 76 -13.88 -1.36 -0.08
CA GLY A 76 -14.64 -0.41 0.74
C GLY A 76 -13.83 0.19 1.90
N CYS A 77 -12.71 -0.41 2.28
CA CYS A 77 -11.87 0.04 3.37
C CYS A 77 -10.97 1.20 2.95
N LYS A 78 -10.72 2.12 3.86
CA LYS A 78 -9.93 3.33 3.61
C LYS A 78 -8.79 3.46 4.60
N ILE A 79 -7.64 3.91 4.12
CA ILE A 79 -6.55 4.33 5.00
C ILE A 79 -7.01 5.55 5.83
N THR A 80 -6.81 5.52 7.14
CA THR A 80 -7.21 6.59 8.07
C THR A 80 -6.02 7.30 8.71
N ARG A 81 -4.87 6.62 8.80
CA ARG A 81 -3.63 7.19 9.32
C ARG A 81 -2.42 6.47 8.76
N GLY A 82 -1.31 7.20 8.63
CA GLY A 82 0.01 6.69 8.27
C GLY A 82 1.05 7.17 9.28
N TYR A 83 2.02 6.31 9.63
CA TYR A 83 3.13 6.67 10.50
C TYR A 83 4.45 6.08 10.00
N LEU A 84 5.50 6.89 10.02
CA LEU A 84 6.84 6.45 9.68
C LEU A 84 7.42 5.59 10.81
N LEU A 85 7.56 4.29 10.60
CA LEU A 85 8.21 3.40 11.56
C LEU A 85 9.73 3.49 11.46
N GLN A 86 10.25 3.32 10.26
CA GLN A 86 11.67 3.37 9.95
C GLN A 86 11.81 3.63 8.47
N LYS A 87 12.59 4.62 8.00
CA LYS A 87 12.70 4.85 6.55
C LYS A 87 13.27 3.60 5.83
N PRO A 88 12.70 3.14 4.70
CA PRO A 88 11.52 3.63 3.95
C PRO A 88 10.22 2.83 4.20
N LEU A 89 10.01 2.35 5.43
CA LEU A 89 8.85 1.59 5.93
C LEU A 89 7.87 2.49 6.69
N TYR A 90 6.63 2.51 6.22
CA TYR A 90 5.50 3.16 6.89
C TYR A 90 4.49 2.12 7.36
N GLU A 91 3.79 2.40 8.45
CA GLU A 91 2.62 1.66 8.88
C GLU A 91 1.37 2.51 8.61
N PHE A 92 0.39 1.89 7.96
CA PHE A 92 -0.89 2.50 7.67
C PHE A 92 -1.99 1.72 8.37
N TRP A 93 -2.94 2.44 8.96
CA TRP A 93 -4.15 1.84 9.50
C TRP A 93 -5.32 2.14 8.60
N PHE A 94 -6.25 1.20 8.55
CA PHE A 94 -7.43 1.30 7.73
C PHE A 94 -8.69 1.03 8.53
N GLU A 95 -9.79 1.60 8.07
CA GLU A 95 -11.11 1.29 8.58
C GLU A 95 -11.96 0.74 7.44
N CYS A 96 -12.64 -0.37 7.72
CA CYS A 96 -13.59 -0.97 6.80
C CYS A 96 -15.00 -0.51 7.19
N PRO A 97 -15.87 -0.20 6.22
CA PRO A 97 -17.26 0.09 6.53
C PRO A 97 -17.84 -1.11 7.26
N SER A 98 -18.35 -0.88 8.47
CA SER A 98 -19.16 -1.88 9.16
C SER A 98 -20.34 -2.16 8.27
N VAL A 99 -20.40 -3.35 7.68
CA VAL A 99 -21.59 -3.78 6.95
C VAL A 99 -22.69 -3.82 8.01
N ALA A 100 -23.54 -2.79 8.06
CA ALA A 100 -24.72 -2.84 8.90
C ALA A 100 -25.46 -4.14 8.53
N PRO A 101 -25.78 -5.02 9.49
CA PRO A 101 -26.57 -6.20 9.17
C PRO A 101 -27.85 -5.70 8.50
N LYS A 102 -28.14 -6.21 7.30
CA LYS A 102 -29.44 -5.99 6.67
C LYS A 102 -30.48 -6.55 7.63
N VAL A 103 -31.29 -5.67 8.21
CA VAL A 103 -32.45 -6.02 9.03
C VAL A 103 -33.53 -6.63 8.15
#